data_AF-A0A6G0Z8H1-F1
#
_entry.id   AF-A0A6G0Z8H1-F1
#
_cell.length_a   1.000
_cell.length_b   1.000
_cell.length_c   1.000
_cell.angle_alpha   90.00
_cell.angle_beta   90.00
_cell.angle_gamma   90.00
#
_symmetry.space_group_name_H-M   'P 1'
#
loop_
_entity.id
_entity.type
_entity.pdbx_description
1 polymer ?
#
loop_
_entity_poly.entity_id
_entity_poly.type
_entity_poly.pdbx_seq_one_letter_code
_entity_poly.pdbx_strand_id
1 'polypeptide(L)'
;MYCLIYREGVVSTLPPKKGKGCNVDVGLRKQVLVDKCLQPYVRVTVKLIPNSDDSKRQKGIVVAPSTPKNESGIYWGYTVRNADSINEVFTKCPYPGGYDLKIGTSDKGIDIDQTDHTQLGSFKHALICFGGVHGLEAALEADQSIDEENPSTLFDIYLNTCPNQGSRTIRTEEAVLITLAELRSKMKLG
;
A
#
# COMPACT_ATOMS: atom_id res chain seq x y z
N MET A 1 -12.69 -14.42 -22.10
CA MET A 1 -11.37 -14.43 -21.46
C MET A 1 -11.02 -12.99 -21.10
N TYR A 2 -11.07 -12.62 -19.82
CA TYR A 2 -10.74 -11.26 -19.39
C TYR A 2 -9.26 -10.98 -19.69
N CYS A 3 -8.98 -10.20 -20.72
CA CYS A 3 -7.62 -9.74 -20.99
C CYS A 3 -7.29 -8.67 -19.93
N LEU A 4 -6.47 -9.04 -18.94
CA LEU A 4 -5.96 -8.08 -17.97
C LEU A 4 -5.18 -6.99 -18.73
N ILE A 5 -5.70 -5.75 -18.67
CA ILE A 5 -5.15 -4.57 -19.34
C ILE A 5 -3.73 -4.26 -18.82
N TYR A 6 -3.46 -4.60 -17.56
CA TYR A 6 -2.19 -4.36 -16.89
C TYR A 6 -1.51 -5.68 -16.53
N ARG A 7 -0.17 -5.67 -16.54
CA ARG A 7 0.67 -6.76 -16.02
C ARG A 7 1.93 -6.23 -15.37
N GLU A 8 2.36 -6.91 -14.31
CA GLU A 8 3.71 -6.78 -13.80
C GLU A 8 4.68 -7.54 -14.71
N GLY A 9 5.90 -7.03 -14.84
CA GLY A 9 6.94 -7.70 -15.59
C GLY A 9 8.35 -7.26 -15.23
N VAL A 10 9.33 -7.96 -15.79
CA VAL A 10 10.76 -7.70 -15.58
C VAL A 10 11.41 -7.40 -16.93
N VAL A 11 12.21 -6.34 -16.97
CA VAL A 11 12.94 -5.96 -18.18
C VAL A 11 13.95 -7.05 -18.55
N SER A 12 13.87 -7.52 -19.80
CA SER A 12 14.73 -8.56 -20.33
C SER A 12 16.17 -8.07 -20.53
N THR A 13 17.12 -9.00 -20.46
CA THR A 13 18.52 -8.79 -20.84
C THR A 13 18.75 -8.71 -22.35
N LEU A 14 17.73 -8.98 -23.17
CA LEU A 14 17.84 -8.89 -24.61
C LEU A 14 18.19 -7.45 -25.02
N PRO A 15 19.27 -7.26 -25.81
CA PRO A 15 19.73 -5.93 -26.16
C PRO A 15 18.63 -5.15 -26.89
N PRO A 16 18.30 -3.93 -26.43
CA PRO A 16 17.29 -3.10 -27.08
C PRO A 16 17.78 -2.71 -28.48
N LYS A 17 16.88 -2.73 -29.47
CA LYS A 17 17.19 -2.13 -30.76
C LYS A 17 17.08 -0.61 -30.63
N LYS A 18 18.10 0.12 -31.09
CA LYS A 18 18.16 1.58 -31.00
C LYS A 18 16.84 2.21 -31.50
N GLY A 19 16.19 2.99 -30.63
CA GLY A 19 14.92 3.66 -30.92
C GLY A 19 13.66 2.78 -30.95
N LYS A 20 13.73 1.49 -30.53
CA LYS A 20 12.59 0.55 -30.57
C LYS A 20 12.13 0.05 -29.20
N GLY A 21 12.68 0.58 -28.12
CA GLY A 21 12.39 0.16 -26.74
C GLY A 21 13.05 -1.17 -26.32
N CYS A 22 12.68 -1.69 -25.15
CA CYS A 22 13.16 -2.98 -24.62
C CYS A 22 12.03 -4.03 -24.54
N ASN A 23 12.41 -5.30 -24.40
CA ASN A 23 11.44 -6.38 -24.16
C ASN A 23 11.23 -6.57 -22.65
N VAL A 24 10.00 -6.84 -22.25
CA VAL A 24 9.62 -7.11 -20.86
C VAL A 24 8.94 -8.47 -20.80
N ASP A 25 9.39 -9.32 -19.88
CA ASP A 25 8.69 -10.55 -19.54
C ASP A 25 7.56 -10.23 -18.56
N VAL A 26 6.32 -10.45 -18.99
CA VAL A 26 5.09 -10.21 -18.22
C VAL A 26 4.34 -11.52 -17.88
N GLY A 27 5.05 -12.65 -17.94
CA GLY A 27 4.47 -13.98 -17.70
C GLY A 27 3.55 -14.47 -18.82
N LEU A 28 3.75 -13.98 -20.05
CA LEU A 28 3.07 -14.46 -21.26
C LEU A 28 4.02 -15.31 -22.10
N ARG A 29 3.48 -16.13 -23.01
CA ARG A 29 4.28 -16.99 -23.92
C ARG A 29 5.31 -16.20 -24.75
N LYS A 30 5.03 -14.94 -25.05
CA LYS A 30 5.92 -14.03 -25.76
C LYS A 30 6.13 -12.78 -24.90
N GLN A 31 7.35 -12.29 -24.87
CA GLN A 31 7.68 -11.01 -24.25
C GLN A 31 6.96 -9.84 -24.94
N VAL A 32 6.75 -8.77 -24.19
CA VAL A 32 6.10 -7.56 -24.64
C VAL A 32 7.15 -6.52 -25.00
N LEU A 33 7.02 -5.93 -26.19
CA LEU A 33 7.84 -4.77 -26.57
C LEU A 33 7.23 -3.51 -25.94
N VAL A 34 8.01 -2.79 -25.13
CA VAL A 34 7.55 -1.55 -24.49
C VAL A 34 8.17 -0.30 -25.11
N ASP A 35 7.57 0.85 -24.85
CA ASP A 35 7.92 2.17 -25.42
C ASP A 35 9.21 2.78 -24.85
N LYS A 36 9.74 2.24 -23.76
CA LYS A 36 10.95 2.74 -23.07
C LYS A 36 12.11 1.76 -23.17
N CYS A 37 13.32 2.28 -23.04
CA CYS A 37 14.53 1.48 -22.87
C CYS A 37 14.97 1.60 -21.41
N LEU A 38 14.81 0.52 -20.64
CA LEU A 38 15.08 0.49 -19.21
C LEU A 38 16.23 -0.46 -18.90
N GLN A 39 16.78 -0.34 -17.69
CA GLN A 39 17.82 -1.25 -17.22
C GLN A 39 17.26 -2.68 -17.11
N PRO A 40 18.01 -3.71 -17.53
CA PRO A 40 17.64 -5.11 -17.30
C PRO A 40 17.34 -5.39 -15.83
N TYR A 41 16.46 -6.37 -15.57
CA TYR A 41 16.02 -6.81 -14.24
C TYR A 41 15.13 -5.84 -13.45
N VAL A 42 14.89 -4.63 -13.96
CA VAL A 42 13.93 -3.71 -13.33
C VAL A 42 12.51 -4.25 -13.45
N ARG A 43 11.79 -4.25 -12.32
CA ARG A 43 10.36 -4.55 -12.28
C ARG A 43 9.55 -3.35 -12.76
N VAL A 44 8.58 -3.60 -13.64
CA VAL A 44 7.75 -2.57 -14.27
C VAL A 44 6.28 -2.99 -14.34
N THR A 45 5.40 -1.99 -14.34
CA THR A 45 3.98 -2.16 -14.66
C THR A 45 3.76 -1.82 -16.13
N VAL A 46 3.17 -2.74 -16.88
CA VAL A 46 2.94 -2.62 -18.33
C VAL A 46 1.45 -2.57 -18.61
N LYS A 47 0.98 -1.50 -19.27
CA LYS A 47 -0.34 -1.42 -19.89
C LYS A 47 -0.26 -2.06 -21.28
N LEU A 48 -0.96 -3.17 -21.49
CA LEU A 48 -0.96 -3.88 -22.77
C LEU A 48 -1.79 -3.13 -23.80
N ILE A 49 -1.27 -3.02 -25.02
CA ILE A 49 -2.00 -2.48 -26.16
C ILE A 49 -2.70 -3.68 -26.85
N PRO A 50 -4.02 -3.63 -27.10
CA PRO A 50 -4.70 -4.68 -27.86
C PRO A 50 -4.01 -4.90 -29.21
N ASN A 51 -3.71 -6.15 -29.56
CA ASN A 51 -3.13 -6.45 -30.87
C ASN A 51 -4.19 -6.25 -31.96
N SER A 52 -3.79 -5.64 -33.08
CA SER A 52 -4.44 -5.87 -34.37
C SER A 52 -4.09 -7.28 -34.87
N ASP A 53 -5.00 -7.93 -35.60
CA ASP A 53 -4.90 -9.34 -36.02
C ASP A 53 -3.58 -9.70 -36.75
N ASP A 54 -2.86 -8.73 -37.34
CA ASP A 54 -1.58 -8.92 -38.04
C ASP A 54 -0.31 -8.80 -37.19
N SER A 55 -0.43 -8.56 -35.88
CA SER A 55 0.75 -8.29 -35.05
C SER A 55 1.52 -9.55 -34.65
N LYS A 56 2.76 -9.69 -35.14
CA LYS A 56 3.68 -10.77 -34.72
C LYS A 56 4.13 -10.67 -33.24
N ARG A 57 3.95 -9.51 -32.59
CA ARG A 57 4.48 -9.22 -31.23
C ARG A 57 3.51 -8.40 -30.40
N GLN A 58 3.31 -8.79 -29.14
CA GLN A 58 2.54 -8.00 -28.18
C GLN A 58 3.27 -6.69 -27.85
N LYS A 59 2.55 -5.57 -27.84
CA LYS A 59 3.07 -4.26 -27.43
C LYS A 59 2.45 -3.81 -26.11
N GLY A 60 3.15 -2.92 -25.42
CA GLY A 60 2.67 -2.29 -24.19
C GLY A 60 3.39 -0.97 -23.91
N ILE A 61 2.90 -0.26 -22.90
CA ILE A 61 3.45 1.01 -22.42
C ILE A 61 3.84 0.83 -20.95
N VAL A 62 5.03 1.29 -20.57
CA VAL A 62 5.43 1.31 -19.15
C VAL A 62 4.75 2.48 -18.44
N VAL A 63 3.89 2.14 -17.48
CA VAL A 63 3.09 3.08 -16.68
C VAL A 63 3.55 3.08 -15.22
N ALA A 64 3.05 4.03 -14.43
CA ALA A 64 3.31 4.04 -12.99
C ALA A 64 2.63 2.83 -12.31
N PRO A 65 3.21 2.26 -11.24
CA PRO A 65 2.57 1.18 -10.49
C PRO A 65 1.20 1.55 -9.87
N SER A 66 0.92 2.85 -9.71
CA SER A 66 -0.36 3.37 -9.24
C SER A 66 -1.43 3.44 -10.34
N THR A 67 -1.06 3.40 -11.61
CA THR A 67 -1.97 3.54 -12.75
C THR A 67 -3.10 2.49 -12.77
N PRO A 68 -2.86 1.18 -12.52
CA PRO A 68 -3.95 0.20 -12.48
C PRO A 68 -5.01 0.51 -11.42
N LYS A 69 -4.60 0.95 -10.23
CA LYS A 69 -5.52 1.37 -9.17
C LYS A 69 -6.29 2.62 -9.59
N ASN A 70 -5.60 3.65 -10.05
CA ASN A 70 -6.21 4.95 -10.34
C ASN A 70 -7.15 4.94 -11.55
N GLU A 71 -6.85 4.17 -12.59
CA GLU A 71 -7.65 4.14 -13.82
C GLU A 71 -8.72 3.03 -13.82
N SER A 72 -8.53 1.95 -13.07
CA SER A 72 -9.41 0.77 -13.15
C SER A 72 -9.87 0.20 -11.81
N GLY A 73 -9.48 0.80 -10.69
CA GLY A 73 -9.89 0.36 -9.35
C GLY A 73 -9.31 -1.00 -8.92
N ILE A 74 -8.35 -1.54 -9.68
CA ILE A 74 -7.79 -2.87 -9.41
C ILE A 74 -6.74 -2.76 -8.30
N TYR A 75 -6.84 -3.65 -7.30
CA TYR A 75 -5.79 -3.82 -6.31
C TYR A 75 -4.51 -4.36 -6.96
N TRP A 76 -3.43 -3.60 -6.86
CA TRP A 76 -2.16 -3.88 -7.55
C TRP A 76 -1.02 -4.25 -6.59
N GLY A 77 -1.38 -4.83 -5.43
CA GLY A 77 -0.45 -5.14 -4.36
C GLY A 77 -0.13 -3.95 -3.46
N TYR A 78 0.96 -4.07 -2.72
CA TYR A 78 1.47 -3.07 -1.79
C TYR A 78 2.96 -2.82 -2.01
N THR A 79 3.44 -1.67 -1.53
CA THR A 79 4.87 -1.34 -1.43
C THR A 79 5.32 -1.50 0.01
N VAL A 80 6.51 -2.06 0.21
CA VAL A 80 7.14 -2.13 1.53
C VAL A 80 8.06 -0.93 1.69
N ARG A 81 7.96 -0.24 2.83
CA ARG A 81 8.84 0.84 3.24
C ARG A 81 9.35 0.54 4.64
N ASN A 82 10.66 0.57 4.81
CA ASN A 82 11.27 0.52 6.13
C ASN A 82 11.36 1.94 6.68
N ALA A 83 11.12 2.08 7.99
CA ALA A 83 11.28 3.31 8.74
C ALA A 83 12.11 2.98 9.98
N ASP A 84 13.11 3.81 10.30
CA ASP A 84 14.04 3.50 11.39
C ASP A 84 13.47 3.90 12.77
N SER A 85 12.37 4.67 12.78
CA SER A 85 11.67 5.10 13.98
C SER A 85 10.18 5.35 13.70
N ILE A 86 9.36 5.52 14.74
CA ILE A 86 7.94 5.84 14.58
C ILE A 86 7.74 7.23 13.96
N ASN A 87 8.59 8.21 14.29
CA ASN A 87 8.56 9.54 13.68
C ASN A 87 8.78 9.46 12.15
N GLU A 88 9.70 8.61 11.70
CA GLU A 88 9.94 8.39 10.27
C GLU A 88 8.77 7.72 9.55
N VAL A 89 7.88 7.02 10.26
CA VAL A 89 6.63 6.53 9.67
C VAL A 89 5.81 7.72 9.16
N PHE A 90 5.75 8.82 9.91
CA PHE A 90 4.96 9.99 9.56
C PHE A 90 5.71 10.96 8.63
N THR A 91 6.95 11.33 8.98
CA THR A 91 7.71 12.41 8.31
C THR A 91 8.24 12.02 6.94
N LYS A 92 8.54 10.73 6.72
CA LYS A 92 8.96 10.18 5.41
C LYS A 92 7.78 9.54 4.64
N CYS A 93 6.57 10.08 4.80
CA CYS A 93 5.39 9.66 4.05
C CYS A 93 5.61 9.87 2.53
N PRO A 94 5.30 8.87 1.67
CA PRO A 94 5.50 8.98 0.23
C PRO A 94 4.42 9.82 -0.48
N TYR A 95 3.36 10.23 0.23
CA TYR A 95 2.24 10.94 -0.34
C TYR A 95 2.37 12.46 -0.16
N PRO A 96 2.20 13.26 -1.22
CA PRO A 96 2.07 14.70 -1.09
C PRO A 96 0.90 15.05 -0.15
N GLY A 97 1.17 15.83 0.90
CA GLY A 97 0.19 16.16 1.94
C GLY A 97 0.17 15.19 3.13
N GLY A 98 0.99 14.15 3.12
CA GLY A 98 1.12 13.21 4.24
C GLY A 98 -0.04 12.24 4.36
N TYR A 99 -0.11 11.57 5.52
CA TYR A 99 -1.27 10.78 5.92
C TYR A 99 -2.29 11.72 6.58
N ASP A 100 -3.42 11.94 5.90
CA ASP A 100 -4.49 12.83 6.34
C ASP A 100 -5.50 12.15 7.29
N LEU A 101 -5.33 10.84 7.51
CA LEU A 101 -5.96 10.08 8.59
C LEU A 101 -4.94 9.11 9.20
N LYS A 102 -4.61 9.29 10.47
CA LYS A 102 -3.67 8.46 11.23
C LYS A 102 -4.43 7.75 12.35
N ILE A 103 -4.42 6.43 12.33
CA ILE A 103 -5.10 5.56 13.28
C ILE A 103 -4.06 4.76 14.04
N GLY A 104 -4.04 4.89 15.36
CA GLY A 104 -3.30 3.96 16.22
C GLY A 104 -4.24 2.91 16.80
N THR A 105 -3.75 1.69 17.00
CA THR A 105 -4.53 0.60 17.60
C THR A 105 -4.00 0.20 18.97
N SER A 106 -4.89 0.05 19.95
CA SER A 106 -4.58 -0.43 21.30
C SER A 106 -5.85 -0.88 22.02
N ASP A 107 -5.71 -1.83 22.95
CA ASP A 107 -6.76 -2.21 23.90
C ASP A 107 -7.20 -1.04 24.81
N LYS A 108 -6.36 -0.01 24.96
CA LYS A 108 -6.64 1.24 25.69
C LYS A 108 -7.32 2.33 24.84
N GLY A 109 -7.54 2.06 23.55
CA GLY A 109 -8.18 3.01 22.64
C GLY A 109 -9.69 3.13 22.85
N ILE A 110 -10.30 4.03 22.07
CA ILE A 110 -11.75 4.19 22.00
C ILE A 110 -12.35 2.94 21.35
N ASP A 111 -13.42 2.41 21.92
CA ASP A 111 -14.14 1.26 21.36
C ASP A 111 -14.59 1.55 19.93
N ILE A 112 -14.21 0.68 19.00
CA ILE A 112 -14.58 0.82 17.58
C ILE A 112 -16.09 0.83 17.37
N ASP A 113 -16.85 0.16 18.24
CA ASP A 113 -18.32 0.15 18.22
C ASP A 113 -18.93 1.52 18.51
N GLN A 114 -18.23 2.35 19.28
CA GLN A 114 -18.64 3.73 19.58
C GLN A 114 -18.23 4.70 18.47
N THR A 115 -17.37 4.26 17.55
CA THR A 115 -16.92 5.09 16.43
C THR A 115 -17.84 4.95 15.23
N ASP A 116 -18.19 6.07 14.62
CA ASP A 116 -19.03 6.12 13.43
C ASP A 116 -18.27 6.66 12.21
N HIS A 117 -18.97 6.70 11.07
CA HIS A 117 -18.41 7.21 9.82
C HIS A 117 -18.01 8.69 9.87
N THR A 118 -18.57 9.47 10.79
CA THR A 118 -18.30 10.91 10.89
C THR A 118 -16.95 11.16 11.57
N GLN A 119 -16.57 10.30 12.52
CA GLN A 119 -15.28 10.38 13.21
C GLN A 119 -14.10 9.97 12.32
N LEU A 120 -14.28 8.99 11.44
CA LEU A 120 -13.23 8.59 10.48
C LEU A 120 -13.16 9.53 9.26
N GLY A 121 -14.25 10.23 8.95
CA GLY A 121 -14.32 11.24 7.90
C GLY A 121 -13.98 10.71 6.50
N SER A 122 -13.82 11.64 5.56
CA SER A 122 -13.23 11.37 4.25
C SER A 122 -11.72 11.59 4.30
N PHE A 123 -10.94 10.68 3.72
CA PHE A 123 -9.49 10.77 3.67
C PHE A 123 -8.98 10.41 2.27
N LYS A 124 -7.74 10.81 1.95
CA LYS A 124 -7.02 10.39 0.75
C LYS A 124 -5.98 9.32 1.05
N HIS A 125 -5.31 9.43 2.20
CA HIS A 125 -4.18 8.62 2.62
C HIS A 125 -4.29 8.26 4.11
N ALA A 126 -4.97 7.15 4.40
CA ALA A 126 -5.01 6.60 5.75
C ALA A 126 -3.74 5.81 6.09
N LEU A 127 -3.28 5.96 7.33
CA LEU A 127 -2.26 5.14 7.99
C LEU A 127 -2.88 4.45 9.20
N ILE A 128 -2.69 3.14 9.31
CA ILE A 128 -3.08 2.35 10.47
C ILE A 128 -1.81 1.78 11.09
N CYS A 129 -1.53 2.12 12.34
CA CYS A 129 -0.34 1.72 13.07
C CYS A 129 -0.68 0.68 14.13
N PHE A 130 0.08 -0.40 14.12
CA PHE A 130 -0.05 -1.52 15.05
C PHE A 130 1.19 -1.60 15.94
N GLY A 131 0.96 -1.81 17.24
CA GLY A 131 2.01 -2.09 18.20
C GLY A 131 2.55 -3.52 18.11
N GLY A 132 3.74 -3.73 18.67
CA GLY A 132 4.29 -5.06 18.92
C GLY A 132 3.80 -5.64 20.25
N VAL A 133 4.59 -6.55 20.83
CA VAL A 133 4.29 -7.16 22.15
C VAL A 133 4.11 -6.12 23.25
N HIS A 134 4.84 -5.00 23.17
CA HIS A 134 4.79 -3.90 24.14
C HIS A 134 4.00 -2.69 23.62
N GLY A 135 3.06 -2.91 22.69
CA GLY A 135 2.21 -1.85 22.15
C GLY A 135 2.96 -0.85 21.26
N LEU A 136 2.35 0.31 21.06
CA LEU A 136 2.96 1.44 20.34
C LEU A 136 3.85 2.28 21.27
N GLU A 137 3.68 2.12 22.58
CA GLU A 137 4.47 2.72 23.64
C GLU A 137 5.96 2.42 23.44
N ALA A 138 6.34 1.16 23.18
CA ALA A 138 7.74 0.81 22.97
C ALA A 138 8.37 1.49 21.74
N ALA A 139 7.59 1.79 20.70
CA ALA A 139 8.09 2.49 19.53
C ALA A 139 8.22 4.00 19.78
N LEU A 140 7.34 4.58 20.61
CA LEU A 140 7.43 5.96 21.06
C LEU A 140 8.61 6.16 22.01
N GLU A 141 8.76 5.33 23.04
CA GLU A 141 9.85 5.39 24.02
C GLU A 141 11.24 5.26 23.38
N ALA A 142 11.35 4.51 22.28
CA ALA A 142 12.59 4.34 21.56
C ALA A 142 12.95 5.54 20.66
N ASP A 143 12.00 6.41 20.35
CA ASP A 143 12.17 7.54 19.43
C ASP A 143 12.42 8.84 20.19
N GLN A 144 13.70 9.14 20.44
CA GLN A 144 14.15 10.34 21.14
C GLN A 144 13.81 11.66 20.43
N SER A 145 13.31 11.62 19.19
CA SER A 145 12.91 12.82 18.46
C SER A 145 11.50 13.31 18.80
N ILE A 146 10.75 12.53 19.58
CA ILE A 146 9.39 12.85 20.01
C ILE A 146 9.38 13.11 21.52
N ASP A 147 8.86 14.27 21.92
CA ASP A 147 8.71 14.67 23.33
C ASP A 147 7.26 14.43 23.80
N GLU A 148 6.81 13.17 23.68
CA GLU A 148 5.46 12.73 24.05
C GLU A 148 5.57 11.42 24.81
N GLU A 149 4.74 11.24 25.85
CA GLU A 149 4.73 9.99 26.64
C GLU A 149 3.54 9.08 26.26
N ASN A 150 2.48 9.65 25.68
CA ASN A 150 1.27 8.92 25.34
C ASN A 150 1.18 8.71 23.82
N PRO A 151 1.21 7.46 23.31
CA PRO A 151 1.15 7.20 21.88
C PRO A 151 -0.12 7.71 21.22
N SER A 152 -1.23 7.91 21.95
CA SER A 152 -2.47 8.43 21.36
C SER A 152 -2.32 9.84 20.79
N THR A 153 -1.35 10.64 21.25
CA THR A 153 -1.13 12.02 20.76
C THR A 153 -0.54 12.06 19.35
N LEU A 154 0.02 10.94 18.86
CA LEU A 154 0.58 10.81 17.51
C LEU A 154 -0.49 10.57 16.42
N PHE A 155 -1.73 10.26 16.82
CA PHE A 155 -2.77 9.79 15.93
C PHE A 155 -3.98 10.73 15.96
N ASP A 156 -4.69 10.81 14.83
CA ASP A 156 -5.95 11.54 14.77
C ASP A 156 -7.05 10.77 15.53
N ILE A 157 -6.92 9.43 15.58
CA ILE A 157 -7.79 8.56 16.37
C ILE A 157 -7.02 7.34 16.90
N TYR A 158 -7.36 6.91 18.10
CA TYR A 158 -6.73 5.78 18.77
C TYR A 158 -7.80 4.76 19.19
N LEU A 159 -7.76 3.56 18.62
CA LEU A 159 -8.89 2.63 18.61
C LEU A 159 -8.59 1.30 19.31
N ASN A 160 -9.56 0.84 20.09
CA ASN A 160 -9.72 -0.57 20.44
C ASN A 160 -10.62 -1.23 19.39
N THR A 161 -10.05 -2.10 18.57
CA THR A 161 -10.77 -2.78 17.49
C THR A 161 -11.30 -4.16 17.86
N CYS A 162 -11.10 -4.60 19.10
CA CYS A 162 -11.67 -5.84 19.61
C CYS A 162 -12.16 -5.64 21.06
N PRO A 163 -13.26 -4.90 21.25
CA PRO A 163 -13.87 -4.70 22.56
C PRO A 163 -14.18 -6.05 23.20
N ASN A 164 -13.99 -6.15 24.53
CA ASN A 164 -14.25 -7.38 25.30
C ASN A 164 -13.48 -8.61 24.79
N GLN A 165 -12.25 -8.43 24.29
CA GLN A 165 -11.39 -9.54 23.89
C GLN A 165 -11.29 -10.60 25.00
N GLY A 166 -11.48 -11.87 24.62
CA GLY A 166 -11.43 -13.01 25.56
C GLY A 166 -10.01 -13.46 25.91
N SER A 167 -8.99 -12.89 25.27
CA SER A 167 -7.59 -13.13 25.55
C SER A 167 -6.96 -11.95 26.26
N ARG A 168 -5.86 -12.18 27.00
CA ARG A 168 -5.08 -11.09 27.60
C ARG A 168 -4.38 -10.22 26.55
N THR A 169 -4.01 -10.82 25.42
CA THR A 169 -3.27 -10.15 24.35
C THR A 169 -3.78 -10.68 23.01
N ILE A 170 -3.85 -9.79 22.02
CA ILE A 170 -4.05 -10.13 20.62
C ILE A 170 -2.71 -9.91 19.93
N ARG A 171 -2.20 -10.91 19.21
CA ARG A 171 -0.93 -10.76 18.50
C ARG A 171 -1.08 -9.80 17.33
N THR A 172 -0.01 -9.11 16.95
CA THR A 172 -0.06 -8.10 15.89
C THR A 172 -0.66 -8.64 14.58
N GLU A 173 -0.33 -9.86 14.19
CA GLU A 173 -0.88 -10.51 12.98
C GLU A 173 -2.38 -10.82 13.06
N GLU A 174 -2.91 -11.05 14.27
CA GLU A 174 -4.36 -11.23 14.52
C GLU A 174 -5.06 -9.86 14.50
N ALA A 175 -4.45 -8.87 15.15
CA ALA A 175 -4.94 -7.50 15.23
C ALA A 175 -5.10 -6.87 13.84
N VAL A 176 -4.13 -7.07 12.93
CA VAL A 176 -4.21 -6.56 11.55
C VAL A 176 -5.50 -7.01 10.85
N LEU A 177 -5.86 -8.29 10.97
CA LEU A 177 -7.07 -8.81 10.31
C LEU A 177 -8.35 -8.29 10.96
N ILE A 178 -8.42 -8.28 12.29
CA ILE A 178 -9.58 -7.79 13.04
C ILE A 178 -9.82 -6.31 12.73
N THR A 179 -8.78 -5.48 12.89
CA THR A 179 -8.84 -4.04 12.65
C THR A 179 -9.26 -3.72 11.21
N LEU A 180 -8.68 -4.37 10.20
CA LEU A 180 -9.03 -4.10 8.80
C LEU A 180 -10.46 -4.55 8.46
N ALA A 181 -10.96 -5.62 9.08
CA ALA A 181 -12.34 -6.06 8.91
C ALA A 181 -13.34 -5.05 9.49
N GLU A 182 -13.09 -4.57 10.70
CA GLU A 182 -13.92 -3.56 11.36
C GLU A 182 -13.91 -2.24 10.57
N LEU A 183 -12.71 -1.73 10.26
CA LEU A 183 -12.54 -0.47 9.54
C LEU A 183 -13.09 -0.51 8.11
N ARG A 184 -13.09 -1.66 7.43
CA ARG A 184 -13.72 -1.79 6.11
C ARG A 184 -15.19 -1.35 6.12
N SER A 185 -15.91 -1.63 7.21
CA SER A 185 -17.32 -1.25 7.32
C SER A 185 -17.51 0.22 7.68
N LYS A 186 -16.54 0.85 8.35
CA LYS A 186 -16.63 2.22 8.88
C LYS A 186 -15.92 3.28 8.02
N MET A 187 -14.93 2.89 7.21
CA MET A 187 -14.24 3.80 6.31
C MET A 187 -15.01 3.99 5.00
N LYS A 188 -15.17 5.25 4.59
CA LYS A 188 -15.63 5.57 3.23
C LYS A 188 -14.42 5.64 2.32
N LEU A 189 -14.18 4.57 1.57
CA LEU A 189 -13.23 4.57 0.47
C LEU A 189 -13.88 5.32 -0.71
N GLY A 190 -13.30 6.46 -1.07
CA GLY A 190 -13.66 7.24 -2.26
C GLY A 190 -13.20 6.59 -3.57
#